data_AF-A0A3C0NYN1-F1
#
_entry.id   AF-A0A3C0NYN1-F1
#
_cell.length_a   1.000
_cell.length_b   1.000
_cell.length_c   1.000
_cell.angle_alpha   90.00
_cell.angle_beta   90.00
_cell.angle_gamma   90.00
#
_symmetry.space_group_name_H-M   'P 1'
#
loop_
_entity.id
_entity.type
_entity.pdbx_description
1 polymer ?
#
loop_
_entity_poly.entity_id
_entity_poly.type
_entity_poly.pdbx_seq_one_letter_code
_entity_poly.pdbx_strand_id
1 'polypeptide(L)'
;MKEKLPLWVYVLMTAAGLGILIAGGIFEKQIIISTAVGSGLFAYGIARLYREGRIRKDPAYAEKLKTQAKDERLIYIADKARSMTLIISIILLAVLSIVLRAAGREGYGFACLYIMCGITFLYFIVYLIIRRKY
;
A
#
# COMPACT_ATOMS: atom_id res chain seq x y z
N MET A 1 -16.40 0.53 14.29
CA MET A 1 -17.00 0.74 12.95
C MET A 1 -16.43 2.06 12.42
N LYS A 2 -15.31 2.03 11.68
CA LYS A 2 -14.61 3.25 11.27
C LYS A 2 -15.49 4.03 10.29
N GLU A 3 -15.61 5.34 10.50
CA GLU A 3 -16.39 6.27 9.68
C GLU A 3 -16.17 5.97 8.18
N LYS A 4 -17.27 5.75 7.45
CA LYS A 4 -17.21 5.50 6.02
C LYS A 4 -16.75 6.80 5.36
N LEU A 5 -15.47 6.90 5.04
CA LEU A 5 -14.95 8.02 4.24
C LEU A 5 -15.81 8.18 2.99
N PRO A 6 -16.25 9.40 2.69
CA PRO A 6 -17.16 9.64 1.59
C PRO A 6 -16.47 9.37 0.24
N LEU A 7 -17.25 8.92 -0.76
CA LEU A 7 -16.75 8.43 -2.05
C LEU A 7 -15.77 9.40 -2.73
N TRP A 8 -16.01 10.71 -2.58
CA TRP A 8 -15.20 11.77 -3.16
C TRP A 8 -13.75 11.76 -2.66
N VAL A 9 -13.49 11.29 -1.44
CA VAL A 9 -12.12 11.15 -0.90
C VAL A 9 -11.32 10.13 -1.72
N TYR A 10 -11.93 9.00 -2.09
CA TYR A 10 -11.22 7.99 -2.89
C TYR A 10 -10.99 8.46 -4.33
N VAL A 11 -11.91 9.25 -4.88
CA VAL A 11 -11.74 9.90 -6.20
C VAL A 11 -10.58 10.91 -6.15
N LEU A 12 -10.50 11.72 -5.09
CA LEU A 12 -9.38 12.64 -4.87
C LEU A 12 -8.06 11.88 -4.70
N MET A 13 -8.04 10.75 -3.98
CA MET A 13 -6.83 9.94 -3.83
C MET A 13 -6.38 9.34 -5.17
N THR A 14 -7.30 8.85 -6.01
CA THR A 14 -6.94 8.40 -7.37
C THR A 14 -6.42 9.54 -8.24
N ALA A 15 -7.07 10.70 -8.19
CA ALA A 15 -6.66 11.86 -8.97
C ALA A 15 -5.29 12.40 -8.51
N ALA A 16 -5.04 12.41 -7.20
CA ALA A 16 -3.75 12.77 -6.63
C ALA A 16 -2.66 11.77 -7.04
N GLY A 17 -2.94 10.46 -7.01
CA GLY A 17 -1.99 9.43 -7.45
C GLY A 17 -1.61 9.57 -8.93
N LEU A 18 -2.60 9.87 -9.78
CA LEU A 18 -2.39 10.14 -11.20
C LEU A 18 -1.60 11.45 -11.40
N GLY A 19 -1.93 12.50 -10.65
CA GLY A 19 -1.23 13.79 -10.69
C GLY A 19 0.25 13.66 -10.30
N ILE A 20 0.55 12.87 -9.27
CA ILE A 20 1.93 12.58 -8.85
C ILE A 20 2.69 11.77 -9.92
N LEU A 21 2.02 10.84 -10.59
CA LEU A 21 2.59 10.08 -11.71
C LEU A 21 2.97 10.98 -12.89
N ILE A 22 2.04 11.86 -13.30
CA ILE A 22 2.26 12.80 -14.41
C ILE A 22 3.35 13.82 -14.05
N ALA A 23 3.30 14.37 -12.83
CA ALA A 23 4.32 15.29 -12.35
C ALA A 23 5.71 14.61 -12.29
N GLY A 24 5.77 13.34 -11.87
CA GLY A 24 7.00 12.54 -11.89
C GLY A 24 7.61 12.40 -13.28
N GLY A 25 6.79 12.24 -14.32
CA GLY A 25 7.25 12.19 -15.71
C GLY A 25 7.78 13.52 -16.26
N ILE A 26 7.28 14.65 -15.73
CA ILE A 26 7.72 16.00 -16.13
C ILE A 26 9.00 16.40 -15.41
N PHE A 27 9.13 16.02 -14.13
CA PHE A 27 10.31 16.30 -13.32
C PHE A 27 11.24 15.07 -13.29
N GLU A 28 12.09 14.93 -14.33
CA GLU A 28 13.02 13.79 -14.51
C GLU A 28 13.84 13.42 -13.26
N LYS A 29 14.10 14.37 -12.35
CA LYS A 29 14.88 14.17 -11.13
C LYS A 29 14.22 13.31 -10.05
N GLN A 30 12.90 13.07 -10.07
CA GLN A 30 12.21 12.31 -9.01
C GLN A 30 11.34 11.15 -9.52
N ILE A 31 11.51 10.75 -10.79
CA ILE A 31 10.71 9.70 -11.45
C ILE A 31 10.46 8.49 -10.54
N ILE A 32 11.46 7.97 -9.82
CA ILE A 32 11.31 6.75 -9.01
C ILE A 32 10.33 6.93 -7.85
N ILE A 33 10.49 8.00 -7.07
CA ILE A 33 9.67 8.25 -5.88
C ILE A 33 8.25 8.60 -6.33
N SER A 34 8.15 9.46 -7.35
CA SER A 34 6.87 9.87 -7.92
C SER A 34 6.12 8.71 -8.58
N THR A 35 6.81 7.83 -9.31
CA THR A 35 6.18 6.64 -9.92
C THR A 35 5.82 5.59 -8.88
N ALA A 36 6.66 5.31 -7.90
CA ALA A 36 6.35 4.35 -6.84
C ALA A 36 5.17 4.81 -5.97
N VAL A 37 5.19 6.06 -5.50
CA VAL A 37 4.12 6.63 -4.67
C VAL A 37 2.85 6.83 -5.50
N GLY A 38 2.96 7.39 -6.70
CA GLY A 38 1.82 7.67 -7.57
C GLY A 38 1.12 6.40 -8.02
N SER A 39 1.86 5.36 -8.43
CA SER A 39 1.27 4.06 -8.82
C SER A 39 0.61 3.34 -7.64
N GLY A 40 1.23 3.35 -6.46
CA GLY A 40 0.65 2.76 -5.25
C GLY A 40 -0.65 3.45 -4.84
N LEU A 41 -0.66 4.78 -4.83
CA LEU A 41 -1.84 5.57 -4.46
C LEU A 41 -2.97 5.42 -5.49
N PHE A 42 -2.62 5.39 -6.78
CA PHE A 42 -3.56 5.16 -7.87
C PHE A 42 -4.20 3.77 -7.81
N ALA A 43 -3.40 2.72 -7.66
CA ALA A 43 -3.88 1.34 -7.56
C ALA A 43 -4.78 1.15 -6.33
N TYR A 44 -4.39 1.70 -5.17
CA TYR A 44 -5.21 1.67 -3.97
C TYR A 44 -6.55 2.37 -4.18
N GLY A 45 -6.54 3.57 -4.76
CA GLY A 45 -7.75 4.34 -5.00
C GLY A 45 -8.72 3.61 -5.94
N ILE A 46 -8.24 3.02 -7.04
CA ILE A 46 -9.07 2.22 -7.95
C ILE A 46 -9.67 1.00 -7.25
N ALA A 47 -8.84 0.21 -6.56
CA ALA A 47 -9.30 -0.98 -5.85
C ALA A 47 -10.39 -0.62 -4.82
N ARG A 48 -10.25 0.54 -4.18
CA ARG A 48 -11.21 1.03 -3.20
C ARG A 48 -12.50 1.53 -3.83
N LEU A 49 -12.43 2.24 -4.95
CA LEU A 49 -13.61 2.66 -5.72
C LEU A 49 -14.39 1.45 -6.24
N TYR A 50 -13.69 0.44 -6.77
CA TYR A 50 -14.31 -0.80 -7.21
C TYR A 50 -15.02 -1.53 -6.06
N ARG A 51 -14.35 -1.66 -4.91
CA ARG A 51 -14.94 -2.28 -3.72
C ARG A 51 -16.18 -1.54 -3.23
N GLU A 52 -16.11 -0.21 -3.13
CA GLU A 52 -17.24 0.61 -2.68
C GLU A 52 -18.40 0.57 -3.69
N GLY A 53 -18.11 0.58 -4.99
CA GLY A 53 -19.10 0.42 -6.06
C GLY A 53 -19.83 -0.93 -5.99
N ARG A 54 -19.08 -2.02 -5.72
CA ARG A 54 -19.66 -3.36 -5.54
C ARG A 54 -20.54 -3.44 -4.28
N ILE A 55 -20.10 -2.83 -3.18
CA ILE A 55 -20.87 -2.77 -1.92
C ILE A 55 -22.17 -1.97 -2.07
N ARG A 56 -22.15 -0.89 -2.88
CA ARG A 56 -23.35 -0.07 -3.15
C ARG A 56 -24.35 -0.75 -4.07
N LYS A 57 -23.88 -1.51 -5.07
CA LYS A 57 -24.74 -2.22 -6.03
C LYS A 57 -25.37 -3.49 -5.47
N ASP A 58 -24.69 -4.17 -4.54
CA ASP A 58 -25.12 -5.47 -4.01
C ASP A 58 -25.27 -5.41 -2.47
N PRO A 59 -26.50 -5.23 -1.96
CA PRO A 59 -26.74 -5.18 -0.52
C PRO A 59 -26.50 -6.54 0.16
N ALA A 60 -26.69 -7.66 -0.55
CA ALA A 60 -26.41 -8.99 -0.02
C ALA A 60 -24.90 -9.22 0.17
N TYR A 61 -24.07 -8.68 -0.73
CA TYR A 61 -22.62 -8.65 -0.56
C TYR A 61 -22.19 -7.78 0.63
N ALA A 62 -22.85 -6.65 0.85
CA ALA A 62 -22.57 -5.78 1.99
C ALA A 62 -22.88 -6.45 3.34
N GLU A 63 -23.97 -7.21 3.42
CA GLU A 63 -24.35 -7.95 4.62
C GLU A 63 -23.37 -9.10 4.90
N LYS A 64 -23.00 -9.88 3.88
CA LYS A 64 -21.97 -10.93 4.00
C LYS A 64 -20.64 -10.36 4.54
N LEU A 65 -20.22 -9.19 4.06
CA LEU A 65 -19.02 -8.52 4.56
C LEU A 65 -19.12 -8.10 6.03
N LYS A 66 -20.31 -7.72 6.52
CA LYS A 66 -20.51 -7.40 7.94
C LYS A 66 -20.41 -8.63 8.83
N THR A 67 -20.95 -9.76 8.40
CA THR A 67 -20.84 -11.03 9.12
C THR A 67 -19.39 -11.50 9.16
N GLN A 68 -18.73 -11.51 8.00
CA GLN A 68 -17.31 -11.87 7.90
C GLN A 68 -16.39 -10.97 8.74
N ALA A 69 -16.74 -9.69 8.91
CA ALA A 69 -15.96 -8.76 9.73
C ALA A 69 -16.07 -9.02 11.24
N LYS A 70 -17.02 -9.85 11.68
CA LYS A 70 -17.17 -10.26 13.09
C LYS A 70 -16.53 -11.62 13.38
N ASP A 71 -16.20 -12.40 12.35
CA ASP A 71 -15.57 -13.70 12.52
C ASP A 71 -14.08 -13.56 12.86
N GLU A 72 -13.69 -13.99 14.06
CA GLU A 72 -12.32 -13.93 14.56
C GLU A 72 -11.33 -14.67 13.63
N ARG A 73 -11.75 -15.80 13.06
CA ARG A 73 -10.93 -16.57 12.11
C ARG A 73 -10.60 -15.78 10.86
N LEU A 74 -11.53 -15.00 10.33
CA LEU A 74 -11.31 -14.18 9.14
C LEU A 74 -10.44 -12.96 9.46
N ILE A 75 -10.58 -12.39 10.66
CA ILE A 75 -9.70 -11.33 11.16
C ILE A 75 -8.26 -11.85 11.23
N TYR A 76 -8.04 -13.03 11.82
CA TYR A 76 -6.71 -13.65 11.91
C TYR A 76 -6.10 -13.92 10.53
N ILE A 77 -6.88 -14.48 9.58
CA ILE A 77 -6.39 -14.72 8.21
C ILE A 77 -6.01 -13.40 7.53
N ALA A 78 -6.83 -12.36 7.69
CA ALA A 78 -6.55 -11.05 7.11
C ALA A 78 -5.27 -10.41 7.67
N ASP A 79 -5.05 -10.52 8.98
CA ASP A 79 -3.83 -9.99 9.61
C ASP A 79 -2.59 -10.80 9.22
N LYS A 80 -2.71 -12.12 9.13
CA LYS A 80 -1.64 -12.97 8.59
C LYS A 80 -1.30 -12.61 7.14
N ALA A 81 -2.31 -12.38 6.30
CA ALA A 81 -2.09 -11.98 4.91
C ALA A 81 -1.38 -10.62 4.81
N ARG A 82 -1.73 -9.64 5.66
CA ARG A 82 -1.04 -8.34 5.71
C ARG A 82 0.43 -8.49 6.09
N SER A 83 0.71 -9.30 7.11
CA SER A 83 2.10 -9.58 7.54
C SER A 83 2.90 -10.27 6.43
N MET A 84 2.33 -11.30 5.79
CA MET A 84 2.96 -11.98 4.66
C MET A 84 3.22 -11.02 3.47
N THR A 85 2.30 -10.10 3.19
CA THR A 85 2.48 -9.10 2.13
C THR A 85 3.67 -8.19 2.41
N LEU A 86 3.87 -7.76 3.67
CA LEU A 86 5.05 -6.98 4.06
C LEU A 86 6.34 -7.77 3.85
N ILE A 87 6.38 -9.03 4.28
CA ILE A 87 7.55 -9.90 4.10
C ILE A 87 7.88 -10.07 2.60
N ILE A 88 6.88 -10.39 1.78
CA ILE A 88 7.06 -10.53 0.33
C ILE A 88 7.56 -9.22 -0.30
N SER A 89 7.02 -8.07 0.13
CA SER A 89 7.46 -6.77 -0.41
C SER A 89 8.92 -6.45 -0.09
N ILE A 90 9.39 -6.82 1.12
CA ILE A 90 10.78 -6.64 1.55
C ILE A 90 11.73 -7.52 0.74
N ILE A 91 11.36 -8.79 0.52
CA ILE A 91 12.13 -9.73 -0.31
C ILE A 91 12.22 -9.21 -1.74
N LEU A 92 11.11 -8.74 -2.30
CA LEU A 92 11.07 -8.23 -3.67
C LEU A 92 11.92 -6.97 -3.84
N LEU A 93 11.93 -6.06 -2.86
CA LEU A 93 12.82 -4.90 -2.82
C LEU A 93 14.30 -5.31 -2.74
N ALA A 94 14.62 -6.32 -1.93
CA ALA A 94 15.98 -6.84 -1.80
C ALA A 94 16.49 -7.44 -3.12
N VAL A 95 15.70 -8.30 -3.76
CA VAL A 95 16.04 -8.88 -5.07
C VAL A 95 16.18 -7.78 -6.12
N LEU A 96 15.26 -6.83 -6.17
CA LEU A 96 15.31 -5.73 -7.12
C LEU A 96 16.57 -4.86 -6.93
N SER A 97 16.99 -4.64 -5.68
CA SER A 97 18.22 -3.89 -5.39
C SER A 97 19.48 -4.57 -5.94
N ILE A 98 19.56 -5.90 -5.84
CA ILE A 98 20.69 -6.70 -6.35
C ILE A 98 20.71 -6.64 -7.89
N VAL A 99 19.55 -6.82 -8.53
CA VAL A 99 19.41 -6.77 -9.99
C VAL A 99 19.81 -5.39 -10.54
N LEU A 100 19.35 -4.31 -9.91
CA LEU A 100 19.67 -2.94 -10.33
C LEU A 100 21.15 -2.60 -10.16
N ARG A 101 21.80 -3.13 -9.11
CA ARG A 101 23.26 -2.99 -8.94
C ARG A 101 24.03 -3.78 -9.99
N ALA A 102 23.61 -5.02 -10.28
CA ALA A 102 24.22 -5.83 -11.35
C ALA A 102 24.09 -5.16 -12.74
N ALA A 103 23.03 -4.39 -12.96
CA ALA A 103 22.81 -3.60 -14.18
C ALA A 103 23.60 -2.27 -14.24
N GLY A 104 24.52 -2.01 -13.29
CA GLY A 104 25.34 -0.79 -13.27
C GLY A 104 24.60 0.49 -12.86
N ARG A 105 23.36 0.36 -12.35
CA ARG A 105 22.50 1.48 -11.93
C ARG A 105 22.52 1.63 -10.42
N GLU A 106 23.70 1.87 -9.85
CA GLU A 106 23.93 1.80 -8.39
C GLU A 106 23.02 2.74 -7.58
N GLY A 107 22.78 3.97 -8.06
CA GLY A 107 21.89 4.92 -7.37
C GLY A 107 20.47 4.39 -7.16
N TYR A 108 19.96 3.60 -8.11
CA TYR A 108 18.64 2.98 -8.03
C TYR A 108 18.64 1.80 -7.05
N GLY A 109 19.73 1.03 -7.01
CA GLY A 109 19.91 -0.05 -6.03
C GLY A 109 19.93 0.44 -4.59
N PHE A 110 20.65 1.55 -4.32
CA PHE A 110 20.67 2.17 -2.99
C PHE A 110 19.30 2.74 -2.59
N ALA A 111 18.56 3.34 -3.52
CA ALA A 111 17.20 3.83 -3.25
C ALA A 111 16.27 2.72 -2.74
N CYS A 112 16.29 1.53 -3.37
CA CYS A 112 15.51 0.38 -2.91
C CYS A 112 15.92 -0.09 -1.51
N LEU A 113 17.21 -0.08 -1.18
CA LEU A 113 17.72 -0.44 0.15
C LEU A 113 17.27 0.56 1.23
N TYR A 114 17.32 1.86 0.95
CA TYR A 114 16.82 2.88 1.88
C TYR A 114 15.31 2.71 2.14
N ILE A 115 14.52 2.43 1.09
CA ILE A 115 13.08 2.16 1.23
C ILE A 115 12.83 0.93 2.10
N MET A 116 13.56 -0.17 1.86
CA MET A 116 13.46 -1.39 2.67
C MET A 116 13.79 -1.14 4.15
N CYS A 117 14.85 -0.38 4.41
CA CYS A 117 15.27 -0.01 5.76
C CYS A 117 14.20 0.85 6.44
N GLY A 118 13.64 1.83 5.73
CA GLY A 118 12.55 2.68 6.22
C GLY A 118 11.29 1.91 6.58
N ILE A 119 10.86 0.95 5.74
CA ILE A 119 9.67 0.12 6.02
C ILE A 119 9.89 -0.73 7.27
N THR A 120 11.07 -1.33 7.41
CA THR A 120 11.41 -2.16 8.58
C THR A 120 11.48 -1.32 9.85
N PHE A 121 12.08 -0.13 9.78
CA PHE A 121 12.18 0.78 10.92
C PHE A 121 10.80 1.30 11.35
N LEU A 122 9.93 1.63 10.40
CA LEU A 122 8.55 2.03 10.68
C LEU A 122 7.78 0.89 11.36
N TYR A 123 7.91 -0.35 10.86
CA TYR A 123 7.31 -1.53 11.50
C TYR A 123 7.80 -1.70 12.94
N PHE A 124 9.10 -1.50 13.17
CA PHE A 124 9.69 -1.55 14.51
C PHE A 124 9.14 -0.46 15.44
N ILE A 125 9.01 0.78 14.98
CA ILE A 125 8.39 1.87 15.76
C ILE A 125 6.95 1.52 16.12
N VAL A 126 6.15 1.08 15.15
CA VAL A 126 4.75 0.70 15.37
C VAL A 126 4.66 -0.44 16.38
N TYR A 127 5.53 -1.44 16.26
CA TYR A 127 5.65 -2.53 17.23
C TYR A 127 5.95 -2.02 18.64
N LEU A 128 6.91 -1.09 18.80
CA LEU A 128 7.22 -0.50 20.11
C LEU A 128 6.04 0.29 20.71
N ILE A 129 5.27 1.01 19.88
CA ILE A 129 4.09 1.75 20.33
C ILE A 129 3.02 0.77 20.82
N ILE A 130 2.75 -0.29 20.07
CA ILE A 130 1.75 -1.30 20.44
C ILE A 130 2.18 -2.05 21.71
N ARG A 131 3.45 -2.45 21.82
CA ARG A 131 4.02 -3.11 23.00
C ARG A 131 4.01 -2.23 24.26
N ARG A 132 3.87 -0.91 24.15
CA ARG A 132 3.69 -0.05 25.33
C ARG A 132 2.24 0.02 25.80
N LYS A 133 1.29 -0.36 24.96
CA LYS A 133 -0.15 -0.26 25.23
C LYS A 133 -0.75 -1.57 25.73
N TYR A 134 -0.09 -2.70 25.48
CA TYR A 134 -0.40 -4.05 25.95
C TYR A 134 0.77 -4.58 26.75
#